data_AF-A0A0G0IE39-F1
#
_entry.id   AF-A0A0G0IE39-F1
#
_cell.length_a   1.000
_cell.length_b   1.000
_cell.length_c   1.000
_cell.angle_alpha   90.00
_cell.angle_beta   90.00
_cell.angle_gamma   90.00
#
_symmetry.space_group_name_H-M   'P 1'
#
loop_
_entity.id
_entity.type
_entity.pdbx_description
1 polymer ?
#
loop_
_entity_poly.entity_id
_entity_poly.type
_entity_poly.pdbx_seq_one_letter_code
_entity_poly.pdbx_strand_id
1 'polypeptide(L)'
;MKISLIPPINIDPHISLLSRSLPPISQKGLMKLSKNTLTSFMIVVTVLVGTGLIYLFNPWWTNNAEAAWFDDNWGYRQRIDVTVTSTASDITFLDTLITVDTDDLITAGKLQSSCQDLRFTNQNGKALPYYIDSGCNGNSTKIWVRADLVPKNTTKYTIYMYYGNPSAAAGSDPITMNLYNGLIAYWTMNNTSGTSISDSSVNAFNATLGGTNTLVSGQYANAINNAAGGVGTTYAYGAGSALDFTSSTRPTISFWYKSSTGSQSTRFIEAVASGGWGLEILSGVLKINTFSGATGDFGYTMPTDGAFHHFAVTYDGTNA
;
A
#
# COMPACT_ATOMS: atom_id res chain seq x y z
N MET A 1 -24.66 34.06 -105.82
CA MET A 1 -24.24 32.83 -106.51
C MET A 1 -25.09 31.68 -105.98
N LYS A 2 -25.95 31.10 -106.86
CA LYS A 2 -26.75 29.84 -106.79
C LYS A 2 -27.46 29.51 -105.47
N ILE A 3 -28.76 29.79 -105.29
CA ILE A 3 -29.97 29.07 -105.77
C ILE A 3 -29.95 27.54 -105.52
N SER A 4 -30.83 27.09 -104.62
CA SER A 4 -31.63 25.86 -104.69
C SER A 4 -32.77 26.04 -103.66
N LEU A 5 -34.00 26.49 -104.03
CA LEU A 5 -35.16 25.70 -104.50
C LEU A 5 -35.29 24.40 -103.69
N ILE A 6 -36.38 24.06 -102.98
CA ILE A 6 -37.79 23.92 -103.40
C ILE A 6 -38.71 23.99 -102.11
N PRO A 7 -40.02 23.71 -102.14
CA PRO A 7 -41.19 24.61 -102.01
C PRO A 7 -41.96 24.46 -100.67
N PRO A 8 -43.05 25.24 -100.45
CA PRO A 8 -43.99 24.94 -99.36
C PRO A 8 -45.13 24.01 -99.81
N ILE A 9 -45.61 23.25 -98.79
CA ILE A 9 -46.95 22.69 -98.59
C ILE A 9 -47.38 21.51 -99.48
N ASN A 10 -47.68 20.39 -98.81
CA ASN A 10 -48.99 19.78 -98.90
C ASN A 10 -49.31 19.04 -97.60
N ILE A 11 -50.49 19.29 -97.03
CA ILE A 11 -51.02 18.61 -95.84
C ILE A 11 -52.04 17.62 -96.37
N ASP A 12 -51.88 16.33 -96.06
CA ASP A 12 -52.99 15.36 -96.16
C ASP A 12 -52.73 14.20 -95.17
N PRO A 13 -53.78 13.55 -94.62
CA PRO A 13 -53.97 13.49 -93.19
C PRO A 13 -54.12 12.02 -92.80
N HIS A 14 -53.07 11.23 -92.96
CA HIS A 14 -53.11 9.82 -92.57
C HIS A 14 -51.74 9.37 -92.09
N ILE A 15 -51.38 9.81 -90.89
CA ILE A 15 -50.35 9.10 -90.11
C ILE A 15 -51.08 8.39 -88.98
N SER A 16 -51.44 7.14 -89.28
CA SER A 16 -51.84 6.15 -88.29
C SER A 16 -50.73 6.01 -87.25
N LEU A 17 -51.08 6.27 -86.00
CA LEU A 17 -50.28 6.00 -84.82
C LEU A 17 -49.95 4.50 -84.76
N LEU A 18 -48.79 4.08 -85.27
CA LEU A 18 -48.22 2.80 -84.91
C LEU A 18 -47.62 2.92 -83.50
N SER A 19 -48.50 2.81 -82.50
CA SER A 19 -48.11 2.60 -81.11
C SER A 19 -47.31 1.31 -81.02
N ARG A 20 -45.99 1.43 -80.91
CA ARG A 20 -45.15 0.28 -80.57
C ARG A 20 -45.43 -0.04 -79.09
N SER A 21 -46.35 -0.97 -78.84
CA SER A 21 -46.70 -1.42 -77.49
C SER A 21 -45.44 -1.97 -76.81
N LEU A 22 -45.05 -1.35 -75.70
CA LEU A 22 -44.11 -1.98 -74.77
C LEU A 22 -44.67 -3.36 -74.39
N PRO A 23 -43.84 -4.41 -74.35
CA PRO A 23 -44.31 -5.72 -73.88
C PRO A 23 -44.85 -5.58 -72.46
N PRO A 24 -45.94 -6.29 -72.11
CA PRO A 24 -46.54 -6.18 -70.79
C PRO A 24 -45.51 -6.61 -69.73
N ILE A 25 -45.22 -5.72 -68.77
CA ILE A 25 -44.52 -6.09 -67.54
C ILE A 25 -45.46 -7.07 -66.82
N SER A 26 -45.11 -8.35 -66.88
CA SER A 26 -45.75 -9.36 -66.06
C SER A 26 -45.43 -9.05 -64.60
N GLN A 27 -46.39 -8.48 -63.85
CA GLN A 27 -46.34 -8.46 -62.39
C GLN A 27 -46.57 -9.89 -61.86
N LYS A 28 -45.65 -10.80 -62.20
CA LYS A 28 -45.56 -12.10 -61.54
C LYS A 28 -44.95 -11.87 -60.17
N GLY A 29 -45.80 -11.92 -59.15
CA GLY A 29 -45.35 -12.14 -57.78
C GLY A 29 -45.32 -10.90 -56.88
N LEU A 30 -46.34 -10.05 -56.91
CA LEU A 30 -46.67 -9.30 -55.70
C LEU A 30 -47.36 -10.26 -54.74
N MET A 31 -46.56 -10.88 -53.86
CA MET A 31 -47.06 -11.73 -52.79
C MET A 31 -47.96 -10.87 -51.90
N LYS A 32 -49.28 -11.11 -51.94
CA LYS A 32 -50.24 -10.47 -51.03
C LYS A 32 -49.90 -10.92 -49.62
N LEU A 33 -49.11 -10.12 -48.91
CA LEU A 33 -48.82 -10.34 -47.50
C LEU A 33 -50.14 -10.19 -46.74
N SER A 34 -50.55 -11.24 -46.04
CA SER A 34 -51.70 -11.15 -45.16
C SER A 34 -51.42 -10.08 -44.11
N LYS A 35 -52.47 -9.42 -43.58
CA LYS A 35 -52.31 -8.42 -42.51
C LYS A 35 -51.45 -8.98 -41.38
N ASN A 36 -51.62 -10.25 -41.03
CA ASN A 36 -50.87 -10.93 -39.97
C ASN A 36 -49.38 -11.14 -40.33
N THR A 37 -49.06 -11.40 -41.60
CA THR A 37 -47.67 -11.53 -42.09
C THR A 37 -46.96 -10.18 -42.08
N LEU A 38 -47.68 -9.11 -42.46
CA LEU A 38 -47.14 -7.75 -42.42
C LEU A 38 -46.91 -7.30 -40.97
N THR A 39 -47.85 -7.57 -40.07
CA THR A 39 -47.70 -7.28 -38.63
C THR A 39 -46.51 -8.03 -38.04
N SER A 40 -46.34 -9.31 -38.36
CA SER A 40 -45.21 -10.11 -37.88
C SER A 40 -43.87 -9.59 -38.39
N PHE A 41 -43.79 -9.20 -39.66
CA PHE A 41 -42.57 -8.63 -40.25
C PHE A 41 -42.21 -7.27 -39.61
N MET A 42 -43.21 -6.42 -39.36
CA MET A 42 -42.98 -5.12 -38.70
C MET A 42 -42.51 -5.28 -37.26
N ILE A 43 -43.01 -6.27 -36.51
CA ILE A 43 -42.54 -6.56 -35.15
C ILE A 43 -41.08 -7.00 -35.18
N VAL A 44 -40.71 -7.93 -36.07
CA VAL A 44 -39.32 -8.43 -36.19
C VAL A 44 -38.36 -7.30 -36.56
N VAL A 45 -38.73 -6.45 -37.52
CA VAL A 45 -37.91 -5.29 -37.90
C VAL A 45 -37.78 -4.30 -36.75
N THR A 46 -38.85 -4.06 -35.99
CA THR A 46 -38.82 -3.15 -34.83
C THR A 46 -37.95 -3.69 -33.70
N VAL A 47 -37.97 -5.00 -33.44
CA VAL A 47 -37.09 -5.65 -32.45
C VAL A 47 -35.63 -5.59 -32.90
N LEU A 48 -35.34 -5.87 -34.17
CA LEU A 48 -33.96 -5.84 -34.69
C LEU A 48 -33.38 -4.42 -34.70
N VAL A 49 -34.15 -3.42 -35.13
CA VAL A 49 -33.70 -2.01 -35.13
C VAL A 49 -33.61 -1.48 -33.69
N GLY A 50 -34.57 -1.83 -32.82
CA GLY A 50 -34.56 -1.43 -31.41
C GLY A 50 -33.36 -1.99 -30.63
N THR A 51 -33.06 -3.28 -30.80
CA THR A 51 -31.88 -3.91 -30.16
C THR A 51 -30.58 -3.38 -30.73
N GLY A 52 -30.48 -3.20 -32.05
CA GLY A 52 -29.28 -2.62 -32.69
C GLY A 52 -28.98 -1.19 -32.22
N LEU A 53 -30.01 -0.35 -32.06
CA LEU A 53 -29.86 1.00 -31.52
C LEU A 53 -29.46 1.01 -30.05
N ILE A 54 -29.94 0.05 -29.24
CA ILE A 54 -29.48 -0.12 -27.86
C ILE A 54 -27.99 -0.45 -27.81
N TYR A 55 -27.47 -1.31 -28.70
CA TYR A 55 -26.02 -1.60 -28.75
C TYR A 55 -25.18 -0.42 -29.27
N LEU A 56 -25.72 0.40 -30.17
CA LEU A 56 -25.01 1.55 -30.74
C LEU A 56 -25.02 2.79 -29.84
N PHE A 57 -26.01 2.91 -28.94
CA PHE A 57 -26.20 4.07 -28.06
C PHE A 57 -26.23 3.72 -26.57
N ASN A 58 -25.89 2.50 -26.16
CA ASN A 58 -25.71 2.19 -24.74
C ASN A 58 -24.48 2.95 -24.21
N PRO A 59 -24.62 3.83 -23.19
CA PRO A 59 -23.46 4.42 -22.52
C PRO A 59 -22.71 3.40 -21.62
N TRP A 60 -23.02 2.11 -21.72
CA TRP A 60 -22.49 1.03 -20.87
C TRP A 60 -21.11 0.51 -21.34
N TRP A 61 -20.52 1.13 -22.36
CA TRP A 61 -19.24 0.70 -22.95
C TRP A 61 -18.15 1.78 -22.81
N THR A 62 -18.22 2.56 -21.74
CA THR A 62 -17.08 3.34 -21.24
C THR A 62 -17.00 3.19 -19.73
N ASN A 63 -16.43 2.08 -19.25
CA ASN A 63 -15.84 2.07 -17.92
C ASN A 63 -14.52 2.86 -18.00
N ASN A 64 -14.63 4.20 -18.03
CA ASN A 64 -13.64 4.94 -17.27
C ASN A 64 -13.91 4.50 -15.84
N ALA A 65 -13.07 3.60 -15.31
CA ALA A 65 -13.12 3.24 -13.91
C ALA A 65 -12.69 4.48 -13.11
N GLU A 66 -13.62 5.43 -12.96
CA GLU A 66 -13.62 6.24 -11.76
C GLU A 66 -13.63 5.25 -10.60
N ALA A 67 -12.65 5.32 -9.72
CA ALA A 67 -12.54 4.40 -8.59
C ALA A 67 -13.93 4.30 -7.95
N ALA A 68 -14.54 3.12 -8.01
CA ALA A 68 -15.86 2.89 -7.47
C ALA A 68 -15.81 3.32 -6.00
N TRP A 69 -16.78 4.12 -5.59
CA TRP A 69 -16.87 4.59 -4.21
C TRP A 69 -16.86 3.38 -3.28
N PHE A 70 -16.00 3.40 -2.25
CA PHE A 70 -15.79 2.23 -1.39
C PHE A 70 -17.08 1.78 -0.70
N ASP A 71 -17.76 2.74 -0.07
CA ASP A 71 -18.98 2.52 0.71
C ASP A 71 -19.73 3.86 0.84
N ASP A 72 -21.02 3.87 0.49
CA ASP A 72 -21.86 5.08 0.46
C ASP A 72 -22.08 5.71 1.84
N ASN A 73 -21.79 4.99 2.93
CA ASN A 73 -21.87 5.54 4.29
C ASN A 73 -20.71 6.49 4.63
N TRP A 74 -19.64 6.51 3.81
CA TRP A 74 -18.56 7.49 3.92
C TRP A 74 -18.82 8.66 2.98
N GLY A 75 -18.97 9.86 3.55
CA GLY A 75 -19.32 11.06 2.78
C GLY A 75 -18.17 11.71 2.00
N TYR A 76 -16.91 11.41 2.34
CA TYR A 76 -15.74 12.05 1.76
C TYR A 76 -14.63 11.04 1.41
N ARG A 77 -13.86 11.38 0.37
CA ARG A 77 -12.61 10.69 0.04
C ARG A 77 -11.52 11.69 -0.36
N GLN A 78 -10.28 11.40 0.03
CA GLN A 78 -9.09 12.12 -0.40
C GLN A 78 -8.15 11.15 -1.11
N ARG A 79 -7.65 11.56 -2.29
CA ARG A 79 -6.64 10.82 -3.04
C ARG A 79 -5.26 11.11 -2.45
N ILE A 80 -4.46 10.06 -2.25
CA ILE A 80 -3.09 10.11 -1.79
C ILE A 80 -2.25 9.29 -2.77
N ASP A 81 -1.22 9.92 -3.33
CA ASP A 81 -0.35 9.27 -4.30
C ASP A 81 1.01 8.99 -3.67
N VAL A 82 1.39 7.71 -3.69
CA VAL A 82 2.67 7.22 -3.15
C VAL A 82 3.62 6.97 -4.31
N THR A 83 4.78 7.61 -4.29
CA THR A 83 5.85 7.32 -5.25
C THR A 83 6.50 6.00 -4.89
N VAL A 84 6.60 5.09 -5.88
CA VAL A 84 7.19 3.77 -5.70
C VAL A 84 8.42 3.64 -6.61
N THR A 85 9.50 3.07 -6.07
CA THR A 85 10.76 2.84 -6.79
C THR A 85 11.07 1.35 -6.89
N SER A 86 10.11 0.55 -7.36
CA SER A 86 10.32 -0.90 -7.59
C SER A 86 10.65 -1.19 -9.05
N THR A 87 11.90 -1.62 -9.31
CA THR A 87 12.35 -1.98 -10.67
C THR A 87 12.61 -3.47 -10.86
N ALA A 88 12.71 -4.26 -9.78
CA ALA A 88 13.18 -5.65 -9.84
C ALA A 88 12.09 -6.71 -9.63
N SER A 89 11.04 -6.42 -8.84
CA SER A 89 9.99 -7.40 -8.51
C SER A 89 8.69 -6.72 -8.07
N ASP A 90 7.63 -7.50 -7.94
CA ASP A 90 6.43 -7.04 -7.25
C ASP A 90 6.79 -6.79 -5.76
N ILE A 91 6.17 -5.78 -5.15
CA ILE A 91 6.26 -5.53 -3.70
C ILE A 91 4.97 -6.01 -3.06
N THR A 92 5.10 -6.89 -2.09
CA THR A 92 4.03 -7.23 -1.14
C THR A 92 4.24 -6.44 0.15
N PHE A 93 3.16 -5.95 0.77
CA PHE A 93 3.21 -5.29 2.07
C PHE A 93 4.02 -3.98 2.09
N LEU A 94 3.86 -3.13 1.07
CA LEU A 94 4.47 -1.79 1.10
C LEU A 94 3.76 -0.94 2.16
N ASP A 95 4.40 -0.75 3.30
CA ASP A 95 3.92 0.11 4.38
C ASP A 95 4.34 1.56 4.13
N THR A 96 3.36 2.45 4.06
CA THR A 96 3.58 3.88 3.79
C THR A 96 3.09 4.71 4.96
N LEU A 97 3.94 5.62 5.45
CA LEU A 97 3.56 6.62 6.44
C LEU A 97 2.89 7.81 5.75
N ILE A 98 1.66 8.09 6.14
CA ILE A 98 0.84 9.22 5.69
C ILE A 98 0.68 10.19 6.85
N THR A 99 0.80 11.48 6.57
CA THR A 99 0.51 12.55 7.52
C THR A 99 -0.76 13.27 7.12
N VAL A 100 -1.71 13.39 8.04
CA VAL A 100 -3.02 14.02 7.81
C VAL A 100 -3.28 15.06 8.89
N ASP A 101 -3.77 16.24 8.49
CA ASP A 101 -4.35 17.20 9.43
C ASP A 101 -5.77 16.74 9.79
N THR A 102 -5.88 16.02 10.90
CA THR A 102 -7.17 15.53 11.41
C THR A 102 -7.92 16.58 12.21
N ASP A 103 -7.22 17.58 12.75
CA ASP A 103 -7.82 18.68 13.51
C ASP A 103 -8.72 19.55 12.61
N ASP A 104 -8.23 19.86 11.41
CA ASP A 104 -9.02 20.59 10.40
C ASP A 104 -10.28 19.82 9.97
N LEU A 105 -10.17 18.50 9.79
CA LEU A 105 -11.30 17.65 9.39
C LEU A 105 -12.34 17.51 10.51
N ILE A 106 -11.90 17.42 11.76
CA ILE A 106 -12.77 17.35 12.95
C ILE A 106 -13.45 18.71 13.16
N THR A 107 -12.70 19.81 13.09
CA THR A 107 -13.22 21.18 13.21
C THR A 107 -14.25 21.48 12.13
N ALA A 108 -14.05 20.96 10.92
CA ALA A 108 -15.02 21.06 9.83
C ALA A 108 -16.24 20.12 9.97
N GLY A 109 -16.32 19.30 11.03
CA GLY A 109 -17.41 18.36 11.26
C GLY A 109 -17.44 17.17 10.29
N LYS A 110 -16.31 16.86 9.64
CA LYS A 110 -16.20 15.81 8.60
C LYS A 110 -15.63 14.51 9.12
N LEU A 111 -14.95 14.51 10.26
CA LEU A 111 -14.29 13.34 10.85
C LEU A 111 -14.74 13.20 12.31
N GLN A 112 -14.87 11.97 12.80
CA GLN A 112 -15.14 11.75 14.22
C GLN A 112 -13.95 12.23 15.08
N SER A 113 -14.21 12.71 16.29
CA SER A 113 -13.18 13.21 17.21
C SER A 113 -12.11 12.18 17.60
N SER A 114 -12.42 10.90 17.42
CA SER A 114 -11.56 9.73 17.68
C SER A 114 -10.98 9.11 16.40
N CYS A 115 -11.21 9.70 15.23
CA CYS A 115 -10.77 9.21 13.91
C CYS A 115 -11.25 7.78 13.56
N GLN A 116 -12.31 7.29 14.23
CA GLN A 116 -12.80 5.92 14.08
C GLN A 116 -13.36 5.64 12.67
N ASP A 117 -13.78 6.70 11.98
CA ASP A 117 -14.34 6.68 10.64
C ASP A 117 -13.30 6.83 9.53
N LEU A 118 -12.00 6.73 9.80
CA LEU A 118 -11.01 6.62 8.73
C LEU A 118 -11.09 5.25 8.05
N ARG A 119 -11.03 5.20 6.72
CA ARG A 119 -10.82 3.96 5.94
C ARG A 119 -9.85 4.22 4.81
N PHE A 120 -9.11 3.20 4.39
CA PHE A 120 -8.16 3.30 3.29
C PHE A 120 -8.46 2.23 2.26
N THR A 121 -8.35 2.60 0.98
CA THR A 121 -8.48 1.66 -0.13
C THR A 121 -7.44 1.90 -1.20
N ASN A 122 -7.18 0.90 -2.04
CA ASN A 122 -6.45 1.12 -3.28
C ASN A 122 -7.36 1.70 -4.37
N GLN A 123 -6.80 1.95 -5.56
CA GLN A 123 -7.55 2.54 -6.68
C GLN A 123 -8.77 1.72 -7.15
N ASN A 124 -8.83 0.42 -6.83
CA ASN A 124 -9.92 -0.47 -7.21
C ASN A 124 -10.98 -0.61 -6.11
N GLY A 125 -10.89 0.18 -5.03
CA GLY A 125 -11.81 0.11 -3.89
C GLY A 125 -11.54 -1.03 -2.91
N LYS A 126 -10.41 -1.76 -3.05
CA LYS A 126 -10.05 -2.81 -2.08
C LYS A 126 -9.57 -2.17 -0.79
N ALA A 127 -10.15 -2.57 0.34
CA ALA A 127 -9.75 -2.12 1.67
C ALA A 127 -8.29 -2.48 1.97
N LEU A 128 -7.57 -1.51 2.55
CA LEU A 128 -6.17 -1.62 2.97
C LEU A 128 -6.07 -1.58 4.50
N PRO A 129 -5.26 -2.44 5.13
CA PRO A 129 -4.94 -2.33 6.55
C PRO A 129 -4.28 -0.99 6.87
N TYR A 130 -4.54 -0.46 8.07
CA TYR A 130 -3.92 0.77 8.54
C TYR A 130 -3.81 0.82 10.06
N TYR A 131 -2.90 1.67 10.56
CA TYR A 131 -2.66 1.92 11.97
C TYR A 131 -2.40 3.42 12.21
N ILE A 132 -3.11 4.00 13.16
CA ILE A 132 -2.92 5.37 13.62
C ILE A 132 -1.86 5.39 14.72
N ASP A 133 -0.68 5.96 14.43
CA ASP A 133 0.52 5.91 15.28
C ASP A 133 0.58 7.05 16.30
N SER A 134 0.28 8.28 15.88
CA SER A 134 0.46 9.47 16.72
C SER A 134 -0.83 10.00 17.39
N GLY A 135 -1.90 9.22 17.42
CA GLY A 135 -3.21 9.65 17.94
C GLY A 135 -4.11 10.35 16.91
N CYS A 136 -5.12 11.09 17.37
CA CYS A 136 -6.12 11.79 16.55
C CYS A 136 -6.26 13.24 17.04
N ASN A 137 -6.91 14.10 16.25
CA ASN A 137 -7.15 15.52 16.56
C ASN A 137 -5.85 16.34 16.67
N GLY A 138 -4.93 16.09 15.74
CA GLY A 138 -3.74 16.91 15.54
C GLY A 138 -3.58 17.31 14.08
N ASN A 139 -2.74 18.33 13.87
CA ASN A 139 -2.35 18.85 12.54
C ASN A 139 -1.29 17.98 11.82
N SER A 140 -0.81 16.91 12.47
CA SER A 140 0.18 15.99 11.92
C SER A 140 -0.06 14.57 12.44
N THR A 141 -1.25 14.04 12.16
CA THR A 141 -1.61 12.67 12.52
C THR A 141 -0.90 11.69 11.59
N LYS A 142 -0.06 10.84 12.17
CA LYS A 142 0.74 9.80 11.52
C LYS A 142 -0.06 8.52 11.38
N ILE A 143 -0.22 8.05 10.15
CA ILE A 143 -0.99 6.86 9.83
C ILE A 143 -0.16 5.97 8.92
N TRP A 144 0.10 4.75 9.36
CA TRP A 144 0.68 3.72 8.51
C TRP A 144 -0.42 3.03 7.72
N VAL A 145 -0.24 2.90 6.40
CA VAL A 145 -1.15 2.18 5.51
C VAL A 145 -0.37 1.16 4.71
N ARG A 146 -0.86 -0.08 4.70
CA ARG A 146 -0.24 -1.19 3.97
C ARG A 146 -0.89 -1.35 2.61
N ALA A 147 -0.12 -1.11 1.55
CA ALA A 147 -0.54 -1.43 0.20
C ALA A 147 -0.76 -2.94 0.06
N ASP A 148 -1.57 -3.32 -0.93
CA ASP A 148 -1.70 -4.73 -1.30
C ASP A 148 -0.52 -5.19 -2.17
N LEU A 149 -0.77 -5.83 -3.32
CA LEU A 149 0.30 -6.16 -4.25
C LEU A 149 0.61 -4.92 -5.10
N VAL A 150 1.84 -4.44 -5.06
CA VAL A 150 2.34 -3.39 -5.94
C VAL A 150 3.15 -4.05 -7.06
N PRO A 151 2.64 -4.10 -8.31
CA PRO A 151 3.35 -4.76 -9.40
C PRO A 151 4.71 -4.13 -9.67
N LYS A 152 5.65 -4.93 -10.19
CA LYS A 152 6.94 -4.43 -10.68
C LYS A 152 6.75 -3.29 -11.68
N ASN A 153 7.70 -2.35 -11.69
CA ASN A 153 7.65 -1.14 -12.53
C ASN A 153 6.50 -0.18 -12.21
N THR A 154 5.80 -0.34 -11.09
CA THR A 154 4.88 0.68 -10.58
C THR A 154 5.72 1.87 -10.09
N THR A 155 5.48 3.04 -10.67
CA THR A 155 6.10 4.30 -10.24
C THR A 155 5.21 5.09 -9.27
N LYS A 156 3.92 4.79 -9.27
CA LYS A 156 2.90 5.51 -8.53
C LYS A 156 1.81 4.55 -8.06
N TYR A 157 1.59 4.49 -6.75
CA TYR A 157 0.52 3.72 -6.13
C TYR A 157 -0.49 4.68 -5.52
N THR A 158 -1.77 4.53 -5.85
CA THR A 158 -2.83 5.44 -5.40
C THR A 158 -3.63 4.81 -4.26
N ILE A 159 -3.71 5.57 -3.17
CA ILE A 159 -4.52 5.28 -1.98
C ILE A 159 -5.67 6.29 -1.93
N TYR A 160 -6.84 5.84 -1.53
CA TYR A 160 -7.95 6.72 -1.16
C TYR A 160 -8.21 6.62 0.34
N MET A 161 -8.15 7.75 1.04
CA MET A 161 -8.57 7.90 2.42
C MET A 161 -10.03 8.33 2.46
N TYR A 162 -10.90 7.53 3.04
CA TYR A 162 -12.31 7.80 3.26
C TYR A 162 -12.56 8.26 4.70
N TYR A 163 -13.49 9.21 4.87
CA TYR A 163 -13.94 9.73 6.17
C TYR A 163 -15.38 10.28 6.06
N GLY A 164 -15.99 10.66 7.19
CA GLY A 164 -17.34 11.21 7.22
C GLY A 164 -18.42 10.17 7.41
N ASN A 165 -18.15 9.14 8.21
CA ASN A 165 -19.16 8.18 8.67
C ASN A 165 -19.30 8.29 10.20
N PRO A 166 -20.27 9.05 10.73
CA PRO A 166 -20.44 9.24 12.18
C PRO A 166 -20.77 7.96 12.97
N SER A 167 -21.18 6.88 12.30
CA SER A 167 -21.54 5.60 12.93
C SER A 167 -20.45 4.52 12.78
N ALA A 168 -19.31 4.84 12.17
CA ALA A 168 -18.25 3.87 11.96
C ALA A 168 -17.56 3.51 13.28
N ALA A 169 -17.37 2.21 13.50
CA ALA A 169 -16.49 1.68 14.54
C ALA A 169 -15.01 1.87 14.15
N ALA A 170 -14.13 1.82 15.15
CA ALA A 170 -12.68 1.88 14.96
C ALA A 170 -12.20 0.80 13.95
N GLY A 171 -11.41 1.22 12.95
CA GLY A 171 -10.79 0.31 11.98
C GLY A 171 -9.26 0.25 12.05
N SER A 172 -8.63 1.08 12.88
CA SER A 172 -7.17 1.12 13.04
C SER A 172 -6.73 -0.12 13.81
N ASP A 173 -5.76 -0.86 13.27
CA ASP A 173 -5.30 -2.11 13.86
C ASP A 173 -3.78 -2.30 13.73
N PRO A 174 -3.01 -2.18 14.84
CA PRO A 174 -1.57 -2.38 14.84
C PRO A 174 -1.17 -3.84 14.56
N ILE A 175 -2.05 -4.81 14.82
CA ILE A 175 -1.75 -6.24 14.68
C ILE A 175 -1.76 -6.63 13.21
N THR A 176 -2.81 -6.28 12.46
CA THR A 176 -2.88 -6.55 11.00
C THR A 176 -1.87 -5.76 10.19
N MET A 177 -1.55 -4.54 10.63
CA MET A 177 -0.46 -3.76 10.07
C MET A 177 0.90 -4.37 10.35
N ASN A 178 1.00 -5.36 11.26
CA ASN A 178 2.21 -6.13 11.52
C ASN A 178 3.47 -5.25 11.49
N LEU A 179 3.38 -4.03 12.05
CA LEU A 179 4.52 -3.10 12.15
C LEU A 179 5.61 -3.67 13.05
N TYR A 180 5.25 -4.75 13.75
CA TYR A 180 6.08 -5.58 14.59
C TYR A 180 6.38 -6.96 13.96
N ASN A 181 6.13 -7.18 12.66
CA ASN A 181 6.49 -8.45 12.01
C ASN A 181 8.01 -8.57 12.01
N GLY A 182 8.54 -9.42 12.88
CA GLY A 182 9.99 -9.54 13.09
C GLY A 182 10.54 -8.63 14.19
N LEU A 183 9.73 -7.77 14.84
CA LEU A 183 10.15 -7.13 16.08
C LEU A 183 10.08 -8.16 17.21
N ILE A 184 11.25 -8.66 17.59
CA ILE A 184 11.39 -9.67 18.63
C ILE A 184 11.32 -9.03 20.02
N ALA A 185 11.96 -7.89 20.22
CA ALA A 185 12.02 -7.18 21.49
C ALA A 185 12.19 -5.68 21.28
N TYR A 186 11.59 -4.87 22.15
CA TYR A 186 11.75 -3.42 22.19
C TYR A 186 11.70 -2.89 23.63
N TRP A 187 12.88 -2.69 24.20
CA TRP A 187 13.02 -2.08 25.52
C TRP A 187 12.95 -0.56 25.43
N THR A 188 11.80 0.00 25.79
CA THR A 188 11.55 1.46 25.71
C THR A 188 12.32 2.26 26.76
N MET A 189 12.73 1.62 27.86
CA MET A 189 13.41 2.26 28.98
C MET A 189 12.64 3.46 29.57
N ASN A 190 11.32 3.50 29.44
CA ASN A 190 10.48 4.60 29.93
C ASN A 190 10.31 4.65 31.45
N ASN A 191 10.88 3.68 32.17
CA ASN A 191 10.70 3.55 33.61
C ASN A 191 11.45 4.68 34.32
N THR A 192 10.77 5.41 35.21
CA THR A 192 11.36 6.54 35.94
C THR A 192 11.96 6.14 37.29
N SER A 193 11.71 4.91 37.74
CA SER A 193 12.24 4.33 38.97
C SER A 193 12.17 2.79 38.93
N GLY A 194 12.88 2.14 39.87
CA GLY A 194 12.94 0.68 39.96
C GLY A 194 13.95 0.04 39.02
N THR A 195 14.02 -1.30 39.05
CA THR A 195 14.99 -2.10 38.29
C THR A 195 14.38 -2.85 37.11
N SER A 196 13.06 -2.81 36.91
CA SER A 196 12.44 -3.42 35.74
C SER A 196 12.66 -2.55 34.50
N ILE A 197 12.91 -3.16 33.34
CA ILE A 197 12.98 -2.53 32.03
C ILE A 197 11.97 -3.24 31.12
N SER A 198 10.86 -2.55 30.84
CA SER A 198 9.74 -3.15 30.11
C SER A 198 10.07 -3.36 28.63
N ASP A 199 9.73 -4.53 28.11
CA ASP A 199 9.66 -4.82 26.68
C ASP A 199 8.25 -4.51 26.17
N SER A 200 8.16 -3.62 25.18
CA SER A 200 6.91 -3.22 24.54
C SER A 200 6.59 -4.03 23.28
N SER A 201 7.36 -5.07 22.99
CA SER A 201 7.01 -6.08 21.99
C SER A 201 5.90 -7.00 22.51
N VAL A 202 5.31 -7.78 21.59
CA VAL A 202 4.31 -8.81 21.92
C VAL A 202 4.88 -9.94 22.78
N ASN A 203 6.21 -10.09 22.83
CA ASN A 203 6.87 -11.18 23.55
C ASN A 203 7.14 -10.87 25.02
N ALA A 204 7.03 -9.59 25.43
CA ALA A 204 7.17 -9.14 26.81
C ALA A 204 8.45 -9.65 27.51
N PHE A 205 9.57 -9.61 26.81
CA PHE A 205 10.92 -9.95 27.30
C PHE A 205 11.46 -8.89 28.27
N ASN A 206 10.71 -8.60 29.34
CA ASN A 206 11.05 -7.59 30.34
C ASN A 206 12.39 -7.90 31.01
N ALA A 207 13.35 -6.99 30.91
CA ALA A 207 14.68 -7.15 31.50
C ALA A 207 14.74 -6.58 32.93
N THR A 208 15.73 -7.01 33.69
CA THR A 208 16.04 -6.42 35.01
C THR A 208 17.40 -5.73 34.96
N LEU A 209 17.41 -4.43 35.28
CA LEU A 209 18.59 -3.61 35.48
C LEU A 209 19.45 -4.25 36.58
N GLY A 210 20.60 -4.78 36.17
CA GLY A 210 21.53 -5.50 37.03
C GLY A 210 22.63 -4.59 37.59
N GLY A 211 23.26 -5.04 38.67
CA GLY A 211 24.46 -4.42 39.22
C GLY A 211 24.25 -2.97 39.69
N THR A 212 25.22 -2.12 39.38
CA THR A 212 25.24 -0.69 39.70
C THR A 212 24.81 0.20 38.52
N ASN A 213 24.20 -0.39 37.49
CA ASN A 213 23.71 0.35 36.33
C ASN A 213 22.58 1.30 36.75
N THR A 214 22.51 2.47 36.11
CA THR A 214 21.50 3.48 36.39
C THR A 214 20.77 3.91 35.12
N LEU A 215 19.54 4.40 35.28
CA LEU A 215 18.84 5.07 34.20
C LEU A 215 19.23 6.55 34.19
N VAL A 216 19.63 7.03 33.01
CA VAL A 216 19.99 8.43 32.75
C VAL A 216 19.17 8.95 31.56
N SER A 217 19.17 10.26 31.33
CA SER A 217 18.52 10.82 30.14
C SER A 217 19.16 10.28 28.86
N GLY A 218 18.33 9.67 28.01
CA GLY A 218 18.68 9.11 26.71
C GLY A 218 18.39 10.07 25.56
N GLN A 219 18.42 9.55 24.33
CA GLN A 219 18.11 10.33 23.13
C GLN A 219 16.61 10.69 23.01
N TYR A 220 15.73 9.74 23.37
CA TYR A 220 14.26 9.91 23.28
C TYR A 220 13.51 9.57 24.58
N ALA A 221 14.05 8.61 25.34
CA ALA A 221 13.55 8.19 26.65
C ALA A 221 14.73 8.16 27.64
N ASN A 222 14.72 7.26 28.64
CA ASN A 222 15.93 7.00 29.41
C ASN A 222 16.90 6.09 28.63
N ALA A 223 18.14 6.08 29.06
CA ALA A 223 19.18 5.16 28.61
C ALA A 223 19.80 4.47 29.82
N ILE A 224 20.35 3.27 29.60
CA ILE A 224 21.14 2.56 30.61
C ILE A 224 22.55 3.13 30.60
N ASN A 225 22.97 3.68 31.74
CA ASN A 225 24.36 4.03 31.99
C ASN A 225 25.07 2.82 32.60
N ASN A 226 25.97 2.21 31.81
CA ASN A 226 26.78 1.08 32.28
C ASN A 226 27.82 1.57 33.29
N ALA A 227 27.71 1.13 34.54
CA ALA A 227 28.71 1.42 35.56
C ALA A 227 29.95 0.52 35.38
N ALA A 228 31.14 1.07 35.65
CA ALA A 228 32.39 0.32 35.56
C ALA A 228 32.35 -0.95 36.45
N GLY A 229 32.63 -2.12 35.85
CA GLY A 229 32.73 -3.39 36.57
C GLY A 229 31.39 -4.03 37.01
N GLY A 230 30.25 -3.54 36.51
CA GLY A 230 28.92 -4.04 36.89
C GLY A 230 28.52 -5.35 36.20
N VAL A 231 27.73 -6.17 36.91
CA VAL A 231 26.89 -7.22 36.31
C VAL A 231 25.93 -6.54 35.31
N GLY A 232 25.87 -7.04 34.08
CA GLY A 232 25.05 -6.45 33.01
C GLY A 232 23.55 -6.43 33.34
N THR A 233 22.79 -5.61 32.62
CA THR A 233 21.33 -5.74 32.57
C THR A 233 21.00 -7.11 31.99
N THR A 234 20.29 -7.93 32.75
CA THR A 234 20.03 -9.32 32.35
C THR A 234 18.56 -9.51 32.03
N TYR A 235 18.33 -10.27 30.97
CA TYR A 235 17.08 -10.95 30.72
C TYR A 235 17.36 -12.44 30.69
N ALA A 236 16.64 -13.22 31.49
CA ALA A 236 16.67 -14.67 31.41
C ALA A 236 15.59 -15.11 30.42
N TYR A 237 16.00 -15.63 29.26
CA TYR A 237 15.09 -16.29 28.32
C TYR A 237 15.26 -17.81 28.37
N GLY A 238 14.16 -18.53 28.13
CA GLY A 238 14.20 -19.98 27.97
C GLY A 238 14.65 -20.38 26.56
N ALA A 239 15.25 -21.56 26.42
CA ALA A 239 15.55 -22.15 25.12
C ALA A 239 14.28 -22.23 24.24
N GLY A 240 14.40 -21.91 22.95
CA GLY A 240 13.29 -21.86 22.00
C GLY A 240 12.44 -20.58 22.02
N SER A 241 12.84 -19.54 22.77
CA SER A 241 12.17 -18.23 22.70
C SER A 241 12.45 -17.50 21.38
N ALA A 242 11.69 -16.44 21.06
CA ALA A 242 11.98 -15.60 19.90
C ALA A 242 13.36 -14.88 19.99
N LEU A 243 13.96 -14.81 21.18
CA LEU A 243 15.35 -14.35 21.42
C LEU A 243 16.37 -15.51 21.41
N ASP A 244 15.99 -16.71 20.94
CA ASP A 244 16.92 -17.83 20.78
C ASP A 244 17.71 -17.69 19.47
N PHE A 245 18.86 -17.03 19.62
CA PHE A 245 19.75 -16.62 18.55
C PHE A 245 20.68 -17.75 18.09
N THR A 246 20.08 -18.81 17.55
CA THR A 246 20.82 -19.91 16.90
C THR A 246 21.38 -19.49 15.54
N SER A 247 22.36 -20.22 15.02
CA SER A 247 23.13 -19.89 13.80
C SER A 247 22.32 -19.73 12.50
N SER A 248 21.02 -20.04 12.49
CA SER A 248 20.12 -19.81 11.35
C SER A 248 19.30 -18.51 11.43
N THR A 249 19.36 -17.80 12.55
CA THR A 249 18.62 -16.53 12.73
C THR A 249 19.27 -15.39 11.95
N ARG A 250 18.46 -14.51 11.36
CA ARG A 250 18.89 -13.33 10.58
C ARG A 250 18.38 -12.02 11.21
N PRO A 251 18.92 -11.64 12.39
CA PRO A 251 18.41 -10.53 13.18
C PRO A 251 18.97 -9.19 12.71
N THR A 252 18.17 -8.15 12.94
CA THR A 252 18.64 -6.76 12.96
C THR A 252 18.49 -6.22 14.38
N ILE A 253 19.58 -5.67 14.93
CA ILE A 253 19.59 -4.98 16.21
C ILE A 253 19.81 -3.49 15.94
N SER A 254 18.92 -2.65 16.48
CA SER A 254 19.05 -1.20 16.44
C SER A 254 19.16 -0.64 17.86
N PHE A 255 20.06 0.31 18.06
CA PHE A 255 20.28 0.94 19.35
C PHE A 255 20.92 2.33 19.22
N TRP A 256 20.74 3.14 20.26
CA TRP A 256 21.46 4.40 20.45
C TRP A 256 22.65 4.19 21.38
N TYR A 257 23.79 4.76 21.03
CA TYR A 257 25.02 4.69 21.82
C TYR A 257 25.61 6.08 22.02
N LYS A 258 26.15 6.31 23.22
CA LYS A 258 26.89 7.53 23.59
C LYS A 258 28.06 7.14 24.46
N SER A 259 29.25 7.62 24.11
CA SER A 259 30.44 7.51 24.95
C SER A 259 31.31 8.74 24.81
N SER A 260 31.98 9.11 25.89
CA SER A 260 33.06 10.11 25.93
C SER A 260 34.43 9.47 26.16
N THR A 261 34.51 8.13 26.21
CA THR A 261 35.74 7.37 26.46
C THR A 261 35.89 6.23 25.44
N GLY A 262 37.13 5.94 25.02
CA GLY A 262 37.43 5.13 23.83
C GLY A 262 37.81 3.67 24.01
N SER A 263 37.86 3.14 25.24
CA SER A 263 38.30 1.76 25.49
C SER A 263 37.34 0.98 26.38
N GLN A 264 36.04 1.19 26.19
CA GLN A 264 35.02 0.43 26.91
C GLN A 264 34.76 -0.91 26.21
N SER A 265 34.58 -1.96 27.01
CA SER A 265 34.06 -3.24 26.54
C SER A 265 32.70 -3.48 27.19
N THR A 266 31.70 -3.80 26.39
CA THR A 266 30.34 -4.09 26.87
C THR A 266 29.63 -5.04 25.91
N ARG A 267 28.71 -5.84 26.41
CA ARG A 267 27.88 -6.74 25.58
C ARG A 267 26.45 -6.23 25.59
N PHE A 268 25.87 -6.09 24.41
CA PHE A 268 24.48 -5.68 24.25
C PHE A 268 23.55 -6.89 24.32
N ILE A 269 23.93 -7.98 23.67
CA ILE A 269 23.19 -9.23 23.67
C ILE A 269 24.16 -10.39 23.61
N GLU A 270 23.90 -11.45 24.37
CA GLU A 270 24.77 -12.61 24.47
C GLU A 270 23.93 -13.90 24.57
N ALA A 271 24.14 -14.82 23.64
CA ALA A 271 23.67 -16.20 23.75
C ALA A 271 24.84 -17.12 24.11
N VAL A 272 25.02 -17.39 25.41
CA VAL A 272 26.16 -18.15 25.96
C VAL A 272 26.00 -19.67 25.77
N ALA A 273 25.76 -20.11 24.53
CA ALA A 273 25.64 -21.51 24.15
C ALA A 273 26.52 -21.83 22.94
N SER A 274 26.92 -23.11 22.79
CA SER A 274 27.66 -23.55 21.60
C SER A 274 26.82 -23.30 20.34
N GLY A 275 27.39 -22.60 19.34
CA GLY A 275 26.70 -22.15 18.13
C GLY A 275 25.85 -20.88 18.31
N GLY A 276 25.86 -20.26 19.48
CA GLY A 276 25.22 -18.97 19.73
C GLY A 276 26.03 -17.80 19.18
N TRP A 277 25.45 -16.61 19.18
CA TRP A 277 26.16 -15.38 18.82
C TRP A 277 25.81 -14.23 19.77
N GLY A 278 26.58 -13.14 19.69
CA GLY A 278 26.35 -11.93 20.48
C GLY A 278 26.79 -10.67 19.75
N LEU A 279 26.27 -9.53 20.19
CA LEU A 279 26.72 -8.20 19.75
C LEU A 279 27.43 -7.52 20.91
N GLU A 280 28.70 -7.16 20.71
CA GLU A 280 29.53 -6.57 21.75
C GLU A 280 30.35 -5.39 21.23
N ILE A 281 30.73 -4.51 22.13
CA ILE A 281 31.86 -3.59 21.95
C ILE A 281 33.02 -4.22 22.70
N LEU A 282 34.14 -4.45 22.01
CA LEU A 282 35.37 -4.93 22.60
C LEU A 282 36.46 -3.89 22.34
N SER A 283 37.01 -3.31 23.41
CA SER A 283 38.06 -2.29 23.31
C SER A 283 37.69 -1.13 22.38
N GLY A 284 36.44 -0.66 22.45
CA GLY A 284 35.93 0.44 21.63
C GLY A 284 35.51 0.06 20.20
N VAL A 285 35.57 -1.22 19.82
CA VAL A 285 35.15 -1.71 18.50
C VAL A 285 33.87 -2.52 18.62
N LEU A 286 32.82 -2.13 17.89
CA LEU A 286 31.59 -2.91 17.75
C LEU A 286 31.84 -4.15 16.90
N LYS A 287 31.40 -5.31 17.39
CA LYS A 287 31.66 -6.64 16.85
C LYS A 287 30.45 -7.56 17.00
N ILE A 288 30.32 -8.52 16.07
CA ILE A 288 29.47 -9.70 16.21
C ILE A 288 30.38 -10.87 16.57
N ASN A 289 30.02 -11.63 17.61
CA ASN A 289 30.80 -12.78 18.07
C ASN A 289 29.98 -14.07 17.91
N THR A 290 30.59 -15.17 17.47
CA THR A 290 29.95 -16.50 17.44
C THR A 290 30.67 -17.44 18.41
N PHE A 291 29.92 -18.00 19.35
CA PHE A 291 30.45 -18.92 20.36
C PHE A 291 30.61 -20.31 19.72
N SER A 292 31.85 -20.77 19.55
CA SER A 292 32.29 -22.07 18.97
C SER A 292 32.78 -22.08 17.51
N GLY A 293 33.07 -20.94 16.88
CA GLY A 293 33.61 -20.86 15.51
C GLY A 293 34.49 -19.64 15.28
N ALA A 294 35.09 -19.53 14.08
CA ALA A 294 35.91 -18.37 13.72
C ALA A 294 35.12 -17.07 13.93
N THR A 295 35.66 -16.19 14.76
CA THR A 295 35.22 -14.80 14.84
C THR A 295 35.43 -14.21 13.46
N GLY A 296 34.37 -13.98 12.69
CA GLY A 296 34.52 -12.95 11.68
C GLY A 296 34.11 -11.63 12.30
N ASP A 297 35.06 -10.72 12.17
CA ASP A 297 35.04 -9.44 12.79
C ASP A 297 34.47 -8.45 11.75
N PHE A 298 33.17 -8.17 11.81
CA PHE A 298 32.76 -6.81 11.44
C PHE A 298 33.23 -5.88 12.57
N GLY A 299 34.30 -5.12 12.32
CA GLY A 299 34.84 -4.17 13.28
C GLY A 299 34.51 -2.73 12.90
N TYR A 300 33.67 -2.06 13.69
CA TYR A 300 33.46 -0.62 13.57
C TYR A 300 33.93 0.09 14.84
N THR A 301 34.86 1.03 14.71
CA THR A 301 35.34 1.83 15.85
C THR A 301 34.25 2.79 16.32
N MET A 302 33.83 2.62 17.58
CA MET A 302 32.74 3.40 18.16
C MET A 302 33.16 4.85 18.44
N PRO A 303 32.31 5.84 18.15
CA PRO A 303 32.60 7.24 18.40
C PRO A 303 32.67 7.54 19.89
N THR A 304 33.52 8.51 20.26
CA THR A 304 33.80 8.89 21.65
C THR A 304 33.62 10.39 21.87
N ASP A 305 32.82 11.03 21.03
CA ASP A 305 32.59 12.48 20.99
C ASP A 305 31.57 12.97 22.03
N GLY A 306 31.03 12.06 22.84
CA GLY A 306 30.00 12.36 23.82
C GLY A 306 28.64 12.69 23.20
N ALA A 307 28.40 12.38 21.93
CA ALA A 307 27.10 12.51 21.27
C ALA A 307 26.38 11.16 21.17
N PHE A 308 25.06 11.19 21.00
CA PHE A 308 24.27 10.00 20.68
C PHE A 308 24.39 9.67 19.19
N HIS A 309 24.73 8.42 18.89
CA HIS A 309 24.81 7.86 17.55
C HIS A 309 23.88 6.67 17.44
N HIS A 310 23.19 6.55 16.31
CA HIS A 310 22.28 5.44 16.03
C HIS A 310 22.98 4.36 15.21
N PHE A 311 22.87 3.12 15.67
CA PHE A 311 23.42 1.95 15.01
C PHE A 311 22.31 0.99 14.63
N ALA A 312 22.45 0.38 13.47
CA ALA A 312 21.64 -0.76 13.04
C ALA A 312 22.59 -1.82 12.49
N VAL A 313 22.64 -2.97 13.16
CA VAL A 313 23.52 -4.09 12.83
C VAL A 313 22.64 -5.24 12.36
N THR A 314 22.91 -5.77 11.17
CA THR A 314 22.17 -6.91 10.60
C THR A 314 23.11 -8.07 10.38
N TYR A 315 22.76 -9.24 10.91
CA TYR A 315 23.47 -10.49 10.68
C TYR A 315 22.73 -11.31 9.62
N ASP A 316 23.43 -11.68 8.55
CA ASP A 316 22.82 -12.34 7.39
C ASP A 316 22.78 -13.88 7.50
N GLY A 317 23.40 -14.45 8.53
CA GLY A 317 23.50 -15.90 8.79
C GLY A 317 24.62 -16.61 8.03
N THR A 318 25.43 -15.88 7.25
CA THR A 318 26.46 -16.46 6.37
C THR A 318 27.86 -15.89 6.58
N ASN A 319 27.97 -14.66 7.11
CA ASN A 319 29.24 -14.07 7.51
C ASN A 319 29.09 -13.54 8.94
N ALA A 320 29.65 -14.27 9.90
CA ALA A 320 30.31 -13.57 11.01
C ALA A 320 31.66 -13.23 10.43
#